data_AF-A0A371R3K5-F1
#
_entry.id   AF-A0A371R3K5-F1
#
_cell.length_a   1.000
_cell.length_b   1.000
_cell.length_c   1.000
_cell.angle_alpha   90.00
_cell.angle_beta   90.00
_cell.angle_gamma   90.00
#
_symmetry.space_group_name_H-M   'P 1'
#
loop_
_entity.id
_entity.type
_entity.pdbx_description
1 polymer ?
#
loop_
_entity_poly.entity_id
_entity_poly.type
_entity_poly.pdbx_seq_one_letter_code
_entity_poly.pdbx_strand_id
1 'polypeptide(L)'
;MPIHPKWLERHYRHFHEALRGAERGDDHWACYNAYVSIRALFMGVLGKDPYAPEAGFYSLPSLARKALPKLDPEAEKCASCLEAWFGKPALRCLHCAELLAEALQVALRGQKLAET
;
A
#
# COMPACT_ATOMS: atom_id res chain seq x y z
N MET A 1 -15.39 0.11 9.60
CA MET A 1 -16.10 -0.23 8.34
C MET A 1 -15.26 -1.26 7.59
N PRO A 2 -15.81 -2.40 7.13
CA PRO A 2 -15.00 -3.43 6.48
C PRO A 2 -14.45 -2.93 5.14
N ILE A 3 -13.20 -3.29 4.83
CA ILE A 3 -12.57 -2.97 3.54
C ILE A 3 -13.35 -3.67 2.42
N HIS A 4 -13.70 -2.92 1.36
CA HIS A 4 -14.40 -3.51 0.22
C HIS A 4 -13.54 -4.61 -0.46
N PRO A 5 -14.07 -5.82 -0.73
CA PRO A 5 -13.29 -6.96 -1.22
C PRO A 5 -12.47 -6.68 -2.49
N LYS A 6 -12.98 -5.84 -3.39
CA LYS A 6 -12.27 -5.43 -4.60
C LYS A 6 -10.94 -4.72 -4.33
N TRP A 7 -10.82 -3.96 -3.25
CA TRP A 7 -9.54 -3.33 -2.88
C TRP A 7 -8.52 -4.36 -2.40
N LEU A 8 -8.96 -5.35 -1.62
CA LEU A 8 -8.11 -6.47 -1.22
C LEU A 8 -7.67 -7.30 -2.42
N GLU A 9 -8.57 -7.63 -3.34
CA GLU A 9 -8.21 -8.33 -4.59
C GLU A 9 -7.15 -7.54 -5.38
N ARG A 10 -7.35 -6.24 -5.60
CA ARG A 10 -6.37 -5.39 -6.29
C ARG A 10 -5.02 -5.38 -5.58
N HIS A 11 -5.01 -5.24 -4.25
CA HIS A 11 -3.80 -5.31 -3.44
C HIS A 11 -3.06 -6.65 -3.65
N TYR A 12 -3.73 -7.79 -3.45
CA TYR A 12 -3.11 -9.11 -3.59
C TYR A 12 -2.63 -9.39 -5.01
N ARG A 13 -3.44 -9.08 -6.02
CA ARG A 13 -3.06 -9.28 -7.43
C ARG A 13 -1.81 -8.49 -7.77
N HIS A 14 -1.74 -7.21 -7.40
CA HIS A 14 -0.56 -6.40 -7.70
C HIS A 14 0.64 -6.80 -6.84
N PHE A 15 0.47 -7.20 -5.58
CA PHE A 15 1.59 -7.68 -4.78
C PHE A 15 2.21 -8.96 -5.37
N HIS A 16 1.39 -9.90 -5.85
CA HIS A 16 1.89 -11.08 -6.56
C HIS A 16 2.64 -10.72 -7.86
N GLU A 17 2.14 -9.75 -8.62
CA GLU A 17 2.86 -9.25 -9.80
C GLU A 17 4.19 -8.58 -9.44
N ALA A 18 4.25 -7.90 -8.28
CA ALA A 18 5.48 -7.31 -7.79
C ALA A 18 6.55 -8.38 -7.50
N LEU A 19 6.15 -9.46 -6.83
CA LEU A 19 7.01 -10.62 -6.55
C LEU A 19 7.49 -11.28 -7.85
N ARG A 20 6.59 -11.54 -8.80
CA ARG A 20 6.95 -12.08 -10.12
C ARG A 20 7.92 -11.19 -10.90
N GLY A 21 7.76 -9.87 -10.79
CA GLY A 21 8.70 -8.91 -11.37
C GLY A 21 10.10 -9.08 -10.79
N ALA A 22 10.20 -9.13 -9.46
CA ALA A 22 11.46 -9.31 -8.76
C ALA A 22 12.15 -10.64 -9.11
N GLU A 23 11.39 -11.74 -9.17
CA GLU A 23 11.91 -13.06 -9.58
C GLU A 23 12.49 -13.07 -11.00
N ARG A 24 11.96 -12.21 -11.89
CA ARG A 24 12.43 -12.05 -13.28
C ARG A 24 13.57 -11.04 -13.42
N GLY A 25 13.97 -10.37 -12.35
CA GLY A 25 14.92 -9.25 -12.42
C GLY A 25 14.33 -7.99 -13.07
N ASP A 26 13.00 -7.88 -13.18
CA ASP A 26 12.31 -6.69 -13.69
C ASP A 26 11.98 -5.75 -12.54
N ASP A 27 12.96 -4.91 -12.18
CA ASP A 27 12.85 -3.91 -11.13
C ASP A 27 11.70 -2.93 -11.37
N HIS A 28 11.49 -2.53 -12.62
CA HIS A 28 10.46 -1.56 -12.99
C HIS A 28 9.06 -2.14 -12.76
N TRP A 29 8.80 -3.36 -13.24
CA TRP A 29 7.54 -4.06 -13.03
C TRP A 29 7.28 -4.32 -11.55
N ALA A 30 8.30 -4.78 -10.82
CA ALA A 30 8.21 -5.05 -9.40
C ALA A 30 7.80 -3.80 -8.61
N CYS A 31 8.52 -2.70 -8.82
CA CYS A 31 8.32 -1.44 -8.12
C CYS A 31 6.97 -0.77 -8.45
N TYR A 32 6.57 -0.77 -9.72
CA TYR A 32 5.25 -0.25 -10.13
C TYR A 32 4.11 -1.03 -9.44
N ASN A 33 4.19 -2.37 -9.47
CA ASN A 33 3.14 -3.19 -8.88
C ASN A 33 3.12 -3.12 -7.35
N ALA A 34 4.27 -2.99 -6.69
CA ALA A 34 4.35 -2.72 -5.26
C ALA A 34 3.65 -1.40 -4.89
N TYR A 35 3.89 -0.33 -5.67
CA TYR A 35 3.20 0.95 -5.51
C TYR A 35 1.68 0.80 -5.65
N VAL A 36 1.19 0.18 -6.73
CA VAL A 36 -0.25 0.04 -6.99
C VAL A 36 -0.92 -0.82 -5.90
N SER A 37 -0.24 -1.87 -5.45
CA SER A 37 -0.70 -2.75 -4.38
C SER A 37 -0.99 -1.97 -3.09
N ILE A 38 -0.04 -1.15 -2.65
CA ILE A 38 -0.19 -0.37 -1.41
C ILE A 38 -1.18 0.76 -1.56
N ARG A 39 -1.20 1.42 -2.72
CA ARG A 39 -2.22 2.42 -3.02
C ARG A 39 -3.62 1.81 -2.85
N ALA A 40 -3.88 0.66 -3.49
CA ALA A 40 -5.16 -0.05 -3.40
C ALA A 40 -5.53 -0.39 -1.95
N LEU A 41 -4.57 -0.85 -1.16
CA LEU A 41 -4.79 -1.15 0.26
C LEU A 41 -5.20 0.09 1.05
N PHE A 42 -4.51 1.23 0.89
CA PHE A 42 -4.89 2.48 1.54
C PHE A 42 -6.27 2.97 1.12
N MET A 43 -6.62 2.89 -0.17
CA MET A 43 -7.96 3.24 -0.64
C MET A 43 -9.04 2.41 0.06
N GLY A 44 -8.79 1.11 0.22
CA GLY A 44 -9.69 0.21 0.92
C GLY A 44 -9.87 0.54 2.40
N VAL A 45 -8.78 0.81 3.10
CA VAL A 45 -8.80 1.21 4.53
C VAL A 45 -9.55 2.53 4.73
N LEU A 46 -9.38 3.47 3.81
CA LEU A 46 -10.06 4.76 3.83
C LEU A 46 -11.54 4.70 3.40
N GLY A 47 -12.08 3.49 3.16
CA GLY A 47 -13.49 3.29 2.84
C GLY A 47 -13.89 3.83 1.47
N LYS A 48 -12.94 3.97 0.55
CA LYS A 48 -13.21 4.49 -0.79
C LYS A 48 -13.96 3.47 -1.64
N ASP A 49 -14.84 3.94 -2.51
CA ASP A 49 -15.54 3.08 -3.46
C ASP A 49 -14.59 2.69 -4.61
N PRO A 50 -14.37 1.38 -4.89
CA PRO A 50 -13.49 0.92 -5.97
C PRO A 50 -14.00 1.15 -7.39
N TYR A 51 -15.28 1.54 -7.55
CA TYR A 51 -15.96 1.76 -8.82
C TYR A 51 -16.35 3.22 -9.05
N ALA A 52 -16.34 4.05 -8.01
CA ALA A 52 -16.60 5.48 -8.18
C ALA A 52 -15.38 6.21 -8.76
N PRO A 53 -15.58 7.21 -9.63
CA PRO A 53 -14.51 8.13 -10.00
C PRO A 53 -14.05 8.90 -8.75
N GLU A 54 -12.77 8.77 -8.42
CA GLU A 54 -12.17 9.52 -7.32
C GLU A 54 -11.89 10.97 -7.73
N ALA A 55 -12.41 11.92 -6.95
CA ALA A 55 -11.96 13.30 -7.03
C ALA A 55 -10.65 13.45 -6.25
N GLY A 56 -9.54 13.60 -6.98
CA GLY A 56 -8.24 14.01 -6.43
C GLY A 56 -7.09 13.02 -6.67
N PHE A 57 -5.90 13.58 -6.89
CA PHE A 57 -4.65 12.83 -6.91
C PHE A 57 -4.04 12.82 -5.51
N TYR A 58 -4.30 11.76 -4.73
CA TYR A 58 -3.61 11.57 -3.45
C TYR A 58 -2.27 10.86 -3.68
N SER A 59 -1.18 11.47 -3.23
CA SER A 59 0.12 10.82 -3.15
C SER A 59 0.13 9.74 -2.07
N LEU A 60 0.98 8.72 -2.22
CA LEU A 60 1.11 7.62 -1.27
C LEU A 60 1.42 8.10 0.17
N PRO A 61 2.32 9.07 0.41
CA PRO A 61 2.53 9.61 1.75
C PRO A 61 1.28 10.26 2.35
N SER A 62 0.49 10.95 1.52
CA SER A 62 -0.79 11.53 1.98
C SER A 62 -1.79 10.44 2.36
N LEU A 63 -1.88 9.38 1.56
CA LEU A 63 -2.74 8.23 1.86
C LEU A 63 -2.29 7.52 3.14
N ALA A 64 -0.99 7.30 3.32
CA ALA A 64 -0.43 6.67 4.51
C ALA A 64 -0.79 7.43 5.79
N ARG A 65 -0.62 8.76 5.82
CA ARG A 65 -0.98 9.59 6.98
C ARG A 65 -2.48 9.57 7.31
N LYS A 66 -3.33 9.41 6.30
CA LYS A 66 -4.78 9.31 6.52
C LYS A 66 -5.18 7.93 7.03
N ALA A 67 -4.53 6.88 6.53
CA ALA A 67 -4.89 5.50 6.83
C ALA A 67 -4.28 4.98 8.15
N LEU A 68 -3.16 5.57 8.58
CA LEU A 68 -2.43 5.17 9.79
C LEU A 68 -2.52 6.29 10.85
N PRO A 69 -3.28 6.10 11.95
CA PRO A 69 -3.43 7.10 13.00
C PRO A 69 -2.11 7.49 13.69
N LYS A 70 -1.15 6.57 13.71
CA LYS A 70 0.23 6.79 14.14
C LYS A 70 1.14 6.23 13.06
N LEU A 71 1.60 7.11 12.16
CA LEU A 71 2.52 6.74 11.10
C LEU A 71 3.95 6.75 11.65
N ASP A 72 4.60 5.60 11.63
CA ASP A 72 6.02 5.48 11.95
C ASP A 72 6.88 6.23 10.89
N PRO A 73 7.97 6.92 11.29
CA PRO A 73 8.81 7.65 10.34
C PRO A 73 9.37 6.78 9.20
N GLU A 74 9.65 5.51 9.44
CA GLU A 74 10.14 4.59 8.42
C GLU A 74 9.02 4.20 7.46
N ALA A 75 7.80 4.01 7.96
CA ALA A 75 6.60 3.84 7.11
C ALA A 75 6.38 5.07 6.22
N GLU A 76 6.54 6.28 6.74
CA GLU A 76 6.44 7.50 5.93
C GLU A 76 7.51 7.60 4.83
N LYS A 77 8.76 7.25 5.16
CA LYS A 77 9.83 7.15 4.15
C LYS A 77 9.52 6.09 3.11
N CYS A 78 8.96 4.95 3.50
CA CYS A 78 8.60 3.88 2.56
C CYS A 78 7.45 4.28 1.65
N ALA A 79 6.46 5.01 2.15
CA ALA A 79 5.41 5.59 1.30
C ALA A 79 6.01 6.55 0.25
N SER A 80 6.97 7.38 0.66
CA SER A 80 7.68 8.31 -0.24
C SER A 80 8.57 7.55 -1.24
N CYS A 81 9.20 6.46 -0.80
CA CYS A 81 10.02 5.59 -1.62
C CYS A 81 9.20 4.92 -2.73
N LEU A 82 8.02 4.39 -2.39
CA LEU A 82 7.10 3.80 -3.36
C LEU A 82 6.45 4.83 -4.27
N GLU A 83 6.18 6.05 -3.81
CA GLU A 83 5.69 7.12 -4.72
C GLU A 83 6.74 7.43 -5.80
N ALA A 84 8.01 7.53 -5.41
CA ALA A 84 9.13 7.79 -6.31
C ALA A 84 9.72 6.49 -6.90
N TRP A 85 8.93 5.45 -7.13
CA TRP A 85 9.38 4.08 -7.40
C TRP A 85 10.33 3.90 -8.60
N PHE A 86 10.31 4.81 -9.57
CA PHE A 86 11.08 4.69 -10.81
C PHE A 86 12.59 4.59 -10.55
N GLY A 87 13.25 3.62 -11.18
CA GLY A 87 14.70 3.39 -11.07
C GLY A 87 15.18 2.82 -9.74
N LYS A 88 14.29 2.32 -8.88
CA LYS A 88 14.66 1.66 -7.62
C LYS A 88 14.81 0.14 -7.80
N PRO A 89 15.65 -0.53 -6.99
CA PRO A 89 15.72 -1.98 -6.97
C PRO A 89 14.42 -2.62 -6.46
N ALA A 90 13.99 -3.74 -7.05
CA ALA A 90 12.78 -4.47 -6.68
C ALA A 90 12.71 -4.77 -5.18
N LEU A 91 13.81 -5.27 -4.61
CA LEU A 91 13.94 -5.59 -3.18
C LEU A 91 13.57 -4.42 -2.27
N ARG A 92 13.97 -3.19 -2.64
CA ARG A 92 13.65 -1.99 -1.86
C ARG A 92 12.15 -1.66 -1.92
N CYS A 93 11.53 -1.82 -3.09
CA CYS A 93 10.10 -1.57 -3.26
C CYS A 93 9.26 -2.62 -2.55
N LEU A 94 9.62 -3.90 -2.64
CA LEU A 94 8.95 -4.99 -1.94
C LEU A 94 9.01 -4.80 -0.42
N HIS A 95 10.20 -4.52 0.12
CA HIS A 95 10.36 -4.25 1.55
C HIS A 95 9.47 -3.10 2.02
N CYS A 96 9.43 -2.00 1.27
CA CYS A 96 8.57 -0.87 1.63
C CYS A 96 7.08 -1.19 1.52
N ALA A 97 6.67 -2.06 0.59
CA ALA A 97 5.28 -2.49 0.50
C ALA A 97 4.90 -3.38 1.70
N GLU A 98 5.74 -4.34 2.05
CA GLU A 98 5.52 -5.21 3.21
C GLU A 98 5.40 -4.40 4.51
N LEU A 99 6.35 -3.48 4.76
CA LEU A 99 6.34 -2.65 5.96
C LEU A 99 5.05 -1.82 6.09
N LEU A 100 4.56 -1.24 4.98
CA LEU A 100 3.31 -0.48 4.98
C LEU A 100 2.07 -1.36 5.20
N ALA A 101 2.05 -2.55 4.60
CA ALA A 101 0.96 -3.50 4.79
C ALA A 101 0.91 -4.03 6.24
N GLU A 102 2.06 -4.31 6.84
CA GLU A 102 2.19 -4.71 8.24
C GLU A 102 1.76 -3.60 9.20
N ALA A 103 2.22 -2.37 8.96
CA ALA A 103 1.82 -1.20 9.76
C ALA A 103 0.29 -1.03 9.78
N LEU A 104 -0.36 -1.21 8.62
CA LEU A 104 -1.82 -1.18 8.53
C LEU A 104 -2.47 -2.34 9.28
N GLN A 105 -1.95 -3.55 9.15
CA GLN A 105 -2.49 -4.71 9.85
C GLN A 105 -2.43 -4.52 11.37
N VAL A 106 -1.33 -3.99 11.89
CA VAL A 106 -1.17 -3.65 13.31
C VAL A 106 -2.19 -2.60 13.74
N ALA A 107 -2.32 -1.52 12.96
CA ALA A 107 -3.28 -0.44 13.27
C ALA A 107 -4.73 -0.94 13.30
N LEU A 108 -5.14 -1.77 12.34
CA LEU A 108 -6.49 -2.33 12.26
C LEU A 108 -6.79 -3.30 13.41
N ARG A 109 -5.81 -4.12 13.83
CA ARG A 109 -5.95 -5.00 15.01
C ARG A 109 -6.08 -4.19 16.30
N GLY A 110 -5.28 -3.14 16.45
CA GLY A 110 -5.34 -2.25 17.60
C GLY A 110 -6.68 -1.52 17.73
N GLN A 111 -7.27 -1.09 16.61
CA GLN A 111 -8.61 -0.48 16.59
C GLN A 111 -9.69 -1.49 17.05
N LYS A 112 -9.63 -2.72 16.54
CA LYS A 112 -10.60 -3.78 16.92
C LYS A 112 -10.55 -4.11 18.41
N LEU A 113 -9.37 -4.06 19.03
CA LEU A 113 -9.19 -4.28 20.47
C LEU A 113 -9.68 -3.10 21.33
N ALA A 114 -9.69 -1.88 20.79
CA ALA A 114 -10.18 -0.70 21.51
C ALA A 114 -11.72 -0.56 21.46
N GLU A 115 -12.37 -1.28 20.55
CA GLU A 115 -13.83 -1.31 20.36
C GLU A 115 -14.53 -2.44 21.16
N THR A 116 -13.76 -3.30 21.83
CA THR A 116 -14.23 -4.43 22.67
C THR A 116 -14.03 -4.15 24.15
#